data_AF-A0A1X0E2R0-F1
#
_entry.id   AF-A0A1X0E2R0-F1
#
_cell.length_a   1.000
_cell.length_b   1.000
_cell.length_c   1.000
_cell.angle_alpha   90.00
_cell.angle_beta   90.00
_cell.angle_gamma   90.00
#
_symmetry.space_group_name_H-M   'P 1'
#
loop_
_entity.id
_entity.type
_entity.pdbx_description
1 polymer ?
#
loop_
_entity_poly.entity_id
_entity_poly.type
_entity_poly.pdbx_seq_one_letter_code
_entity_poly.pdbx_strand_id
1 'polypeptide(L)'
;MAGVMALTGTVVGSVYADPADDALAKLSELSRQAEQTTEAMHTAQLNLDQKLAEQQAADRAHAEDQAALDAAREQLSTYRSAVNRFAATTYMGGRVGGMDAILTAESPQQLIDKLAVQRVVASDLSVQLERYRAASDRADQAEQASARSAEEAKTATEQAAAVRAELQAKQSRLQLQISVVKSQYYALTPQQRSAMAEPGPLPEGAPGEPAPEGTPPAPGFPLPG
;
A
#
# COMPACT_ATOMS: atom_id res chain seq x y z
N MET A 1 84.86 44.88 10.92
CA MET A 1 84.71 43.76 9.96
C MET A 1 83.46 42.99 10.39
N ALA A 2 82.26 43.41 9.99
CA ALA A 2 81.56 43.06 8.74
C ALA A 2 81.00 41.62 8.73
N GLY A 3 79.68 41.46 8.47
CA GLY A 3 79.01 40.17 8.22
C GLY A 3 77.56 40.10 8.72
N VAL A 4 76.63 40.91 8.17
CA VAL A 4 75.55 40.52 7.22
C VAL A 4 74.37 39.77 7.86
N MET A 5 73.20 40.45 7.86
CA MET A 5 71.85 39.91 8.08
C MET A 5 71.45 38.89 7.02
N ALA A 6 70.77 37.82 7.43
CA ALA A 6 69.88 37.04 6.57
C ALA A 6 68.56 36.79 7.32
N LEU A 7 67.59 37.69 7.13
CA LEU A 7 66.18 37.43 7.45
C LEU A 7 65.60 36.58 6.31
N THR A 8 65.44 35.29 6.53
CA THR A 8 64.61 34.43 5.68
C THR A 8 63.15 34.62 6.07
N GLY A 9 62.43 35.46 5.33
CA GLY A 9 60.98 35.59 5.43
C GLY A 9 60.31 34.34 4.85
N THR A 10 59.64 33.56 5.69
CA THR A 10 58.66 32.58 5.25
C THR A 10 57.42 33.35 4.78
N VAL A 11 57.22 33.40 3.46
CA VAL A 11 55.93 33.76 2.88
C VAL A 11 54.96 32.63 3.24
N VAL A 12 54.21 32.80 4.33
CA VAL A 12 52.98 32.05 4.53
C VAL A 12 52.01 32.61 3.48
N GLY A 13 51.94 31.93 2.34
CA GLY A 13 50.87 32.15 1.38
C GLY A 13 49.57 31.79 2.08
N SER A 14 48.87 32.78 2.61
CA SER A 14 47.48 32.61 3.02
C SER A 14 46.67 32.33 1.76
N VAL A 15 46.41 31.04 1.50
CA VAL A 15 45.42 30.62 0.51
C VAL A 15 44.05 30.97 1.10
N TYR A 16 43.66 32.23 0.95
CA TYR A 16 42.27 32.64 1.15
C TYR A 16 41.51 32.20 -0.08
N ALA A 17 40.65 31.19 0.07
CA ALA A 17 39.57 30.99 -0.89
C ALA A 17 38.72 32.28 -0.90
N ASP A 18 38.38 32.77 -2.10
CA ASP A 18 37.51 33.94 -2.23
C ASP A 18 36.15 33.61 -1.58
N PRO A 19 35.65 34.41 -0.62
CA PRO A 19 34.31 34.25 -0.06
C PRO A 19 33.21 34.16 -1.12
N ALA A 20 33.43 34.70 -2.32
CA ALA A 20 32.56 34.56 -3.48
C ALA A 20 32.47 33.11 -4.01
N ASP A 21 33.61 32.41 -4.11
CA ASP A 21 33.68 31.04 -4.61
C ASP A 21 33.00 30.05 -3.66
N ASP A 22 33.15 30.26 -2.34
CA ASP A 22 32.49 29.44 -1.30
C ASP A 22 30.96 29.61 -1.33
N ALA A 23 30.46 30.82 -1.63
CA ALA A 23 29.02 31.09 -1.76
C ALA A 23 28.42 30.42 -3.01
N LEU A 24 29.13 30.45 -4.14
CA LEU A 24 28.71 29.80 -5.38
C LEU A 24 28.74 28.26 -5.26
N ALA A 25 29.77 27.69 -4.64
CA ALA A 25 29.85 26.26 -4.37
C ALA A 25 28.68 25.76 -3.51
N LYS A 26 28.33 26.50 -2.45
CA LYS A 26 27.17 26.18 -1.59
C LYS A 26 25.84 26.25 -2.34
N LEU A 27 25.66 27.23 -3.23
CA LEU A 27 24.44 27.35 -4.02
C LEU A 27 24.31 26.22 -5.06
N SER A 28 25.41 25.82 -5.69
CA SER A 28 25.45 24.66 -6.59
C SER A 28 25.08 23.37 -5.87
N GLU A 29 25.63 23.14 -4.67
CA GLU A 29 25.30 21.99 -3.84
C GLU A 29 23.82 21.98 -3.42
N LEU A 30 23.28 23.13 -2.99
CA LEU A 30 21.86 23.24 -2.66
C LEU A 30 20.96 23.00 -3.89
N SER A 31 21.38 23.42 -5.08
CA SER A 31 20.62 23.18 -6.33
C SER A 31 20.57 21.69 -6.66
N ARG A 32 21.70 21.00 -6.58
CA ARG A 32 21.76 19.54 -6.72
C ARG A 32 20.92 18.81 -5.68
N GLN A 33 20.92 19.27 -4.43
CA GLN A 33 20.06 18.70 -3.37
C GLN A 33 18.56 18.94 -3.65
N ALA A 34 18.20 20.08 -4.22
CA ALA A 34 16.82 20.38 -4.61
C ALA A 34 16.34 19.47 -5.76
N GLU A 35 17.18 19.23 -6.77
CA GLU A 35 16.91 18.26 -7.83
C GLU A 35 16.72 16.84 -7.27
N GLN A 36 17.65 16.36 -6.44
CA GLN A 36 17.53 15.05 -5.79
C GLN A 36 16.26 14.93 -4.93
N THR A 37 15.87 16.01 -4.25
CA THR A 37 14.65 16.03 -3.43
C THR A 37 13.39 16.03 -4.31
N THR A 38 13.43 16.67 -5.47
CA THR A 38 12.34 16.67 -6.45
C THR A 38 12.13 15.28 -7.07
N GLU A 39 13.22 14.59 -7.42
CA GLU A 39 13.17 13.20 -7.89
C GLU A 39 12.67 12.24 -6.80
N ALA A 40 13.14 12.42 -5.56
CA ALA A 40 12.66 11.64 -4.42
C ALA A 40 11.17 11.91 -4.12
N MET A 41 10.69 13.13 -4.35
CA MET A 41 9.27 13.50 -4.25
C MET A 41 8.43 12.79 -5.31
N HIS A 42 8.90 12.75 -6.56
CA HIS A 42 8.21 12.04 -7.62
C HIS A 42 8.12 10.53 -7.33
N THR A 43 9.23 9.94 -6.89
CA THR A 43 9.28 8.54 -6.46
C THR A 43 8.31 8.26 -5.29
N ALA A 44 8.27 9.16 -4.29
CA ALA A 44 7.37 9.03 -3.16
C ALA A 44 5.88 9.14 -3.57
N GLN A 45 5.57 9.97 -4.57
CA GLN A 45 4.21 10.06 -5.12
C GLN A 45 3.80 8.75 -5.81
N LEU A 46 4.67 8.18 -6.64
CA LEU A 46 4.41 6.87 -7.28
C LEU A 46 4.20 5.76 -6.24
N ASN A 47 5.03 5.76 -5.19
CA ASN A 47 4.87 4.81 -4.08
C ASN A 47 3.54 5.00 -3.35
N LEU A 48 3.09 6.25 -3.14
CA LEU A 48 1.79 6.52 -2.53
C LEU A 48 0.66 5.98 -3.40
N ASP A 49 0.69 6.26 -4.70
CA ASP A 49 -0.33 5.81 -5.64
C ASP A 49 -0.39 4.27 -5.68
N GLN A 50 0.76 3.60 -5.67
CA GLN A 50 0.84 2.14 -5.54
C GLN A 50 0.22 1.66 -4.22
N LYS A 51 0.56 2.28 -3.08
CA LYS A 51 0.00 1.89 -1.77
C LYS A 51 -1.50 2.13 -1.65
N LEU A 52 -2.03 3.16 -2.30
CA LEU A 52 -3.47 3.39 -2.37
C LEU A 52 -4.17 2.32 -3.23
N ALA A 53 -3.56 1.89 -4.34
CA ALA A 53 -4.09 0.79 -5.14
C ALA A 53 -4.08 -0.54 -4.35
N GLU A 54 -2.99 -0.83 -3.63
CA GLU A 54 -2.89 -2.00 -2.73
C GLU A 54 -3.94 -1.95 -1.61
N GLN A 55 -4.14 -0.78 -0.99
CA GLN A 55 -5.19 -0.56 0.02
C GLN A 55 -6.59 -0.85 -0.56
N GLN A 56 -6.92 -0.27 -1.71
CA GLN A 56 -8.23 -0.48 -2.34
C GLN A 56 -8.47 -1.94 -2.73
N ALA A 57 -7.42 -2.64 -3.17
CA ALA A 57 -7.51 -4.06 -3.48
C ALA A 57 -7.77 -4.89 -2.22
N ALA A 58 -7.08 -4.59 -1.12
CA ALA A 58 -7.27 -5.26 0.17
C ALA A 58 -8.66 -4.98 0.76
N ASP A 59 -9.15 -3.74 0.69
CA ASP A 59 -10.49 -3.37 1.13
C ASP A 59 -11.57 -4.11 0.34
N ARG A 60 -11.38 -4.27 -0.98
CA ARG A 60 -12.29 -5.04 -1.82
C ARG A 60 -12.29 -6.52 -1.46
N ALA A 61 -11.11 -7.11 -1.28
CA ALA A 61 -10.98 -8.50 -0.87
C ALA A 61 -11.66 -8.75 0.49
N HIS A 62 -11.47 -7.84 1.44
CA HIS A 62 -12.15 -7.92 2.73
C HIS A 62 -13.68 -7.84 2.62
N ALA A 63 -14.20 -6.94 1.77
CA ALA A 63 -15.63 -6.83 1.52
C ALA A 63 -16.21 -8.11 0.88
N GLU A 64 -15.49 -8.73 -0.05
CA GLU A 64 -15.87 -9.99 -0.69
C GLU A 64 -15.89 -11.15 0.31
N ASP A 65 -14.86 -11.27 1.16
CA ASP A 65 -14.80 -12.29 2.21
C ASP A 65 -15.89 -12.10 3.28
N GLN A 66 -16.20 -10.84 3.64
CA GLN A 66 -17.28 -10.53 4.56
C GLN A 66 -18.64 -10.95 3.98
N ALA A 67 -18.88 -10.70 2.70
CA ALA A 67 -20.09 -11.16 2.02
C ALA A 67 -20.18 -12.69 1.96
N ALA A 68 -19.05 -13.38 1.74
CA ALA A 68 -18.98 -14.84 1.77
C ALA A 68 -19.28 -15.41 3.16
N LEU A 69 -18.76 -14.77 4.23
CA LEU A 69 -19.07 -15.12 5.61
C LEU A 69 -20.55 -14.97 5.93
N ASP A 70 -21.16 -13.85 5.51
CA ASP A 70 -22.58 -13.60 5.76
C ASP A 70 -23.46 -14.65 5.04
N ALA A 71 -23.13 -14.98 3.79
CA ALA A 71 -23.81 -16.05 3.05
C ALA A 71 -23.63 -17.43 3.71
N ALA A 72 -22.44 -17.75 4.21
CA ALA A 72 -22.18 -19.01 4.91
C ALA A 72 -22.97 -19.11 6.23
N ARG A 73 -23.08 -18.00 6.98
CA ARG A 73 -23.87 -17.91 8.22
C ARG A 73 -25.36 -18.05 7.95
N GLU A 74 -25.88 -17.51 6.86
CA GLU A 74 -27.28 -17.68 6.46
C GLU A 74 -27.60 -19.15 6.12
N GLN A 75 -26.72 -19.81 5.36
CA GLN A 75 -26.85 -21.24 5.09
C GLN A 75 -26.82 -22.07 6.37
N LEU A 76 -25.89 -21.79 7.28
CA LEU A 76 -25.79 -22.47 8.58
C LEU A 76 -27.07 -22.29 9.41
N SER A 77 -27.65 -21.08 9.44
CA SER A 77 -28.91 -20.78 10.15
C SER A 77 -30.09 -21.63 9.65
N THR A 78 -30.16 -21.88 8.35
CA THR A 78 -31.18 -22.74 7.73
C THR A 78 -31.11 -24.17 8.27
N TYR A 79 -29.91 -24.76 8.34
CA TYR A 79 -29.72 -26.10 8.87
C TYR A 79 -29.86 -26.15 10.40
N ARG A 80 -29.42 -25.11 11.12
CA ARG A 80 -29.55 -25.02 12.59
C ARG A 80 -31.02 -25.06 13.01
N SER A 81 -31.89 -24.37 12.28
CA SER A 81 -33.33 -24.36 12.53
C SER A 81 -33.95 -25.75 12.38
N ALA A 82 -33.54 -26.51 11.36
CA ALA A 82 -34.01 -27.88 11.13
C ALA A 82 -33.57 -28.84 12.25
N VAL A 83 -32.27 -28.80 12.62
CA VAL A 83 -31.71 -29.63 13.69
C VAL A 83 -32.34 -29.28 15.06
N ASN A 84 -32.51 -28.00 15.38
CA ASN A 84 -33.13 -27.55 16.64
C ASN A 84 -34.59 -27.99 16.75
N ARG A 85 -35.37 -27.90 15.67
CA ARG A 85 -36.76 -28.37 15.66
C ARG A 85 -36.84 -29.87 15.93
N PHE A 86 -35.95 -30.66 15.32
CA PHE A 86 -35.87 -32.09 15.56
C PHE A 86 -35.49 -32.41 17.02
N ALA A 87 -34.47 -31.73 17.55
CA ALA A 87 -34.03 -31.90 18.94
C ALA A 87 -35.16 -31.57 19.93
N ALA A 88 -35.89 -30.46 19.70
CA ALA A 88 -37.05 -30.08 20.51
C ALA A 88 -38.18 -31.11 20.43
N THR A 89 -38.49 -31.63 19.23
CA THR A 89 -39.51 -32.66 19.05
C THR A 89 -39.13 -33.97 19.75
N THR A 90 -37.85 -34.36 19.68
CA THR A 90 -37.33 -35.55 20.37
C THR A 90 -37.35 -35.39 21.89
N TYR A 91 -37.02 -34.19 22.38
CA TYR A 91 -37.06 -33.87 23.80
C TYR A 91 -38.49 -33.83 24.34
N MET A 92 -39.42 -33.18 23.62
CA MET A 92 -40.81 -33.00 24.04
C MET A 92 -41.69 -34.24 23.79
N GLY A 93 -41.44 -34.99 22.73
CA GLY A 93 -42.23 -36.18 22.37
C GLY A 93 -41.94 -37.39 23.24
N GLY A 94 -40.90 -37.33 24.08
CA GLY A 94 -40.37 -38.50 24.78
C GLY A 94 -39.82 -39.54 23.80
N ARG A 95 -38.91 -40.40 24.25
CA ARG A 95 -38.64 -41.61 23.46
C ARG A 95 -39.91 -42.45 23.54
N VAL A 96 -40.75 -42.41 22.52
CA VAL A 96 -41.68 -43.51 22.27
C VAL A 96 -40.79 -44.68 21.86
N GLY A 97 -40.15 -45.30 22.86
CA GLY A 97 -39.21 -46.39 22.65
C GLY A 97 -39.94 -47.49 21.91
N GLY A 98 -39.23 -48.23 21.05
CA GLY A 98 -39.83 -49.30 20.25
C GLY A 98 -40.73 -50.25 21.07
N MET A 99 -40.43 -50.46 22.36
CA MET A 99 -41.28 -51.21 23.29
C MET A 99 -42.65 -50.57 23.58
N ASP A 100 -42.74 -49.25 23.79
CA ASP A 100 -44.03 -48.56 24.04
C ASP A 100 -44.89 -48.55 22.76
N ALA A 101 -44.25 -48.41 21.60
CA ALA A 101 -44.92 -48.52 20.30
C ALA A 101 -45.43 -49.94 20.02
N ILE A 102 -44.76 -50.98 20.51
CA ILE A 102 -45.21 -52.38 20.42
C ILE A 102 -46.41 -52.64 21.35
N LEU A 103 -46.39 -52.08 22.57
CA LEU A 103 -47.47 -52.26 23.56
C LEU A 103 -48.75 -51.48 23.23
N THR A 104 -48.66 -50.43 22.42
CA THR A 104 -49.78 -49.56 22.05
C THR A 104 -50.21 -49.71 20.58
N ALA A 105 -49.57 -50.57 19.79
CA ALA A 105 -49.97 -50.81 18.40
C ALA A 105 -51.25 -51.66 18.34
N GLU A 106 -52.27 -51.17 17.64
CA GLU A 106 -53.57 -51.83 17.45
C GLU A 106 -53.47 -53.01 16.47
N SER A 107 -52.40 -53.08 15.66
CA SER A 107 -52.13 -54.21 14.77
C SER A 107 -50.65 -54.33 14.36
N PRO A 108 -50.19 -55.53 13.92
CA PRO A 108 -48.83 -55.73 13.39
C PRO A 108 -48.50 -54.85 12.17
N GLN A 109 -49.48 -54.58 11.30
CA GLN A 109 -49.28 -53.71 10.13
C GLN A 109 -49.03 -52.26 10.56
N GLN A 110 -49.78 -51.76 11.55
CA GLN A 110 -49.61 -50.41 12.09
C GLN A 110 -48.22 -50.20 12.72
N LEU A 111 -47.63 -51.26 13.30
CA LEU A 111 -46.25 -51.22 13.80
C LEU A 111 -45.23 -51.10 12.66
N ILE A 112 -45.38 -51.89 11.59
CA ILE A 112 -44.49 -51.85 10.41
C ILE A 112 -44.52 -50.46 9.77
N ASP A 113 -45.69 -49.86 9.62
CA ASP A 113 -45.85 -48.51 9.05
C ASP A 113 -45.15 -47.44 9.92
N LYS A 114 -45.31 -47.50 11.25
CA LYS A 114 -44.60 -46.60 12.19
C LYS A 114 -43.08 -46.73 12.08
N LEU A 115 -42.55 -47.95 11.98
CA LEU A 115 -41.11 -48.21 11.85
C LEU A 115 -40.56 -47.73 10.50
N ALA A 116 -41.34 -47.87 9.42
CA ALA A 116 -40.97 -47.36 8.10
C ALA A 116 -40.85 -45.83 8.11
N VAL A 117 -41.82 -45.12 8.71
CA VAL A 117 -41.77 -43.66 8.88
C VAL A 117 -40.57 -43.24 9.73
N GLN A 118 -40.32 -43.90 10.87
CA GLN A 118 -39.16 -43.61 11.72
C GLN A 118 -37.84 -43.76 10.96
N ARG A 119 -37.70 -44.79 10.11
CA ARG A 119 -36.50 -44.99 9.30
C ARG A 119 -36.30 -43.86 8.29
N VAL A 120 -37.36 -43.41 7.62
CA VAL A 120 -37.29 -42.27 6.69
C VAL A 120 -36.89 -40.99 7.42
N VAL A 121 -37.50 -40.70 8.57
CA VAL A 121 -37.17 -39.53 9.39
C VAL A 121 -35.73 -39.58 9.90
N ALA A 122 -35.27 -40.74 10.37
CA ALA A 122 -33.89 -40.92 10.81
C ALA A 122 -32.89 -40.72 9.66
N SER A 123 -33.21 -41.23 8.46
CA SER A 123 -32.39 -41.02 7.27
C SER A 123 -32.32 -39.55 6.86
N ASP A 124 -33.43 -38.82 6.88
CA ASP A 124 -33.46 -37.39 6.58
C ASP A 124 -32.63 -36.59 7.61
N LEU A 125 -32.75 -36.91 8.90
CA LEU A 125 -31.95 -36.28 9.94
C LEU A 125 -30.45 -36.48 9.73
N SER A 126 -30.01 -37.70 9.40
CA SER A 126 -28.60 -37.96 9.11
C SER A 126 -28.07 -37.04 8.00
N VAL A 127 -28.85 -36.87 6.92
CA VAL A 127 -28.52 -35.95 5.83
C VAL A 127 -28.50 -34.50 6.30
N GLN A 128 -29.46 -34.06 7.13
CA GLN A 128 -29.48 -32.69 7.66
C GLN A 128 -28.30 -32.41 8.60
N LEU A 129 -27.89 -33.37 9.43
CA LEU A 129 -26.73 -33.25 10.30
C LEU A 129 -25.41 -33.18 9.51
N GLU A 130 -25.28 -33.95 8.44
CA GLU A 130 -24.14 -33.86 7.51
C GLU A 130 -24.09 -32.50 6.83
N ARG A 131 -25.23 -31.99 6.33
CA ARG A 131 -25.32 -30.64 5.75
C ARG A 131 -25.02 -29.55 6.76
N TYR A 132 -25.51 -29.68 7.99
CA TYR A 132 -25.21 -28.77 9.09
C TYR A 132 -23.71 -28.72 9.38
N ARG A 133 -23.05 -29.88 9.53
CA ARG A 133 -21.60 -29.95 9.75
C ARG A 133 -20.83 -29.28 8.63
N ALA A 134 -21.15 -29.64 7.38
CA ALA A 134 -20.49 -29.06 6.23
C ALA A 134 -20.76 -27.54 6.09
N ALA A 135 -21.93 -27.04 6.50
CA ALA A 135 -22.22 -25.61 6.54
C ALA A 135 -21.47 -24.91 7.67
N SER A 136 -21.31 -25.56 8.83
CA SER A 136 -20.52 -25.07 9.95
C SER A 136 -19.06 -24.92 9.56
N ASP A 137 -18.46 -25.96 8.97
CA ASP A 137 -17.07 -25.93 8.53
C ASP A 137 -16.82 -24.81 7.50
N ARG A 138 -17.78 -24.58 6.59
CA ARG A 138 -17.70 -23.46 5.62
C ARG A 138 -17.81 -22.10 6.29
N ALA A 139 -18.70 -21.95 7.28
CA ALA A 139 -18.82 -20.70 8.03
C ALA A 139 -17.55 -20.40 8.82
N ASP A 140 -16.94 -21.40 9.45
CA ASP A 140 -15.68 -21.26 10.18
C ASP A 140 -14.52 -20.88 9.25
N GLN A 141 -14.46 -21.49 8.06
CA GLN A 141 -13.47 -21.13 7.04
C GLN A 141 -13.67 -19.70 6.51
N ALA A 142 -14.91 -19.31 6.24
CA ALA A 142 -15.21 -17.95 5.77
C ALA A 142 -14.93 -16.91 6.86
N GLU A 143 -15.12 -17.25 8.14
CA GLU A 143 -14.79 -16.37 9.26
C GLU A 143 -13.29 -16.15 9.38
N GLN A 144 -12.49 -17.22 9.25
CA GLN A 144 -11.03 -17.11 9.22
C GLN A 144 -10.53 -16.31 8.02
N ALA A 145 -11.11 -16.52 6.83
CA ALA A 145 -10.77 -15.76 5.62
C ALA A 145 -11.07 -14.27 5.80
N SER A 146 -12.28 -13.92 6.26
CA SER A 146 -12.70 -12.55 6.53
C SER A 146 -11.84 -11.87 7.60
N ALA A 147 -11.50 -12.57 8.69
CA ALA A 147 -10.61 -12.04 9.72
C ALA A 147 -9.20 -11.76 9.18
N ARG A 148 -8.68 -12.67 8.34
CA ARG A 148 -7.38 -12.49 7.70
C ARG A 148 -7.37 -11.30 6.75
N SER A 149 -8.37 -11.18 5.87
CA SER A 149 -8.45 -10.06 4.93
C SER A 149 -8.70 -8.73 5.64
N ALA A 150 -9.38 -8.72 6.79
CA ALA A 150 -9.51 -7.53 7.63
C ALA A 150 -8.15 -7.01 8.12
N GLU A 151 -7.29 -7.90 8.62
CA GLU A 151 -5.94 -7.54 9.06
C GLU A 151 -5.03 -7.12 7.89
N GLU A 152 -5.17 -7.77 6.73
CA GLU A 152 -4.45 -7.38 5.51
C GLU A 152 -4.89 -5.98 5.02
N ALA A 153 -6.19 -5.67 5.02
CA ALA A 153 -6.73 -4.35 4.68
C ALA A 153 -6.29 -3.25 5.66
N LYS A 154 -6.29 -3.57 6.96
CA LYS A 154 -5.75 -2.67 8.00
C LYS A 154 -4.26 -2.41 7.79
N THR A 155 -3.47 -3.45 7.54
CA THR A 155 -2.03 -3.32 7.26
C THR A 155 -1.78 -2.45 6.02
N ALA A 156 -2.55 -2.67 4.94
CA ALA A 156 -2.43 -1.86 3.73
C ALA A 156 -2.79 -0.38 3.97
N THR A 157 -3.81 -0.13 4.78
CA THR A 157 -4.20 1.23 5.22
C THR A 157 -3.07 1.90 6.01
N GLU A 158 -2.45 1.20 6.96
CA GLU A 158 -1.33 1.71 7.75
C GLU A 158 -0.12 2.02 6.87
N GLN A 159 0.19 1.16 5.89
CA GLN A 159 1.28 1.39 4.93
C GLN A 159 1.01 2.61 4.04
N ALA A 160 -0.20 2.76 3.52
CA ALA A 160 -0.58 3.94 2.73
C ALA A 160 -0.51 5.24 3.56
N ALA A 161 -0.92 5.18 4.83
CA ALA A 161 -0.81 6.31 5.76
C ALA A 161 0.66 6.68 6.04
N ALA A 162 1.54 5.69 6.22
CA ALA A 162 2.97 5.91 6.44
C ALA A 162 3.63 6.60 5.23
N VAL A 163 3.36 6.12 4.01
CA VAL A 163 3.91 6.74 2.78
C VAL A 163 3.35 8.15 2.58
N ARG A 164 2.08 8.38 2.88
CA ARG A 164 1.49 9.74 2.86
C ARG A 164 2.20 10.69 3.83
N ALA A 165 2.47 10.23 5.05
CA ALA A 165 3.20 11.02 6.04
C ALA A 165 4.64 11.31 5.60
N GLU A 166 5.32 10.32 4.99
CA GLU A 166 6.66 10.51 4.43
C GLU A 166 6.66 11.56 3.31
N LEU A 167 5.69 11.47 2.39
CA LEU A 167 5.53 12.44 1.31
C LEU A 167 5.35 13.86 1.86
N GLN A 168 4.48 14.05 2.85
CA GLN A 168 4.26 15.34 3.49
C GLN A 168 5.54 15.88 4.16
N ALA A 169 6.32 15.01 4.82
CA ALA A 169 7.59 15.39 5.41
C ALA A 169 8.61 15.82 4.34
N LYS A 170 8.70 15.11 3.21
CA LYS A 170 9.56 15.49 2.08
C LYS A 170 9.13 16.82 1.46
N GLN A 171 7.83 17.06 1.27
CA GLN A 171 7.30 18.35 0.77
C GLN A 171 7.71 19.51 1.68
N SER A 172 7.57 19.32 2.99
CA SER A 172 7.94 20.34 3.98
C SER A 172 9.45 20.63 3.93
N ARG A 173 10.29 19.59 3.81
CA ARG A 173 11.74 19.74 3.67
C ARG A 173 12.12 20.46 2.38
N LEU A 174 11.48 20.15 1.26
CA LEU A 174 11.72 20.81 -0.02
C LEU A 174 11.40 22.31 0.06
N GLN A 175 10.27 22.69 0.68
CA GLN A 175 9.91 24.10 0.89
C GLN A 175 10.97 24.85 1.71
N LEU A 176 11.50 24.22 2.77
CA LEU A 176 12.59 24.80 3.56
C LEU A 176 13.86 24.96 2.71
N GLN A 177 14.27 23.95 1.94
CA GLN A 177 15.43 24.03 1.05
C GLN A 177 15.28 25.17 0.03
N ILE A 178 14.10 25.31 -0.59
CA ILE A 178 13.81 26.41 -1.52
C ILE A 178 13.94 27.76 -0.82
N SER A 179 13.45 27.90 0.42
CA SER A 179 13.58 29.15 1.18
C SER A 179 15.03 29.52 1.48
N VAL A 180 15.86 28.51 1.80
CA VAL A 180 17.30 28.68 2.05
C VAL A 180 18.03 29.03 0.75
N VAL A 181 17.74 28.35 -0.36
CA VAL A 181 18.31 28.68 -1.69
C VAL A 181 17.97 30.13 -2.06
N LYS A 182 16.71 30.54 -1.90
CA LYS A 182 16.28 31.91 -2.20
C LYS A 182 17.01 32.94 -1.33
N SER A 183 17.14 32.71 -0.02
CA SER A 183 17.82 33.66 0.86
C SER A 183 19.31 33.79 0.52
N GLN A 184 19.99 32.68 0.22
CA GLN A 184 21.38 32.68 -0.23
C GLN A 184 21.53 33.38 -1.58
N TYR A 185 20.63 33.14 -2.53
CA TYR A 185 20.63 33.83 -3.82
C TYR A 185 20.46 35.35 -3.71
N TYR A 186 19.57 35.82 -2.83
CA TYR A 186 19.40 37.27 -2.60
C TYR A 186 20.55 37.90 -1.82
N ALA A 187 21.34 37.12 -1.08
CA ALA A 187 22.55 37.59 -0.40
C ALA A 187 23.75 37.77 -1.38
N LEU A 188 23.70 37.21 -2.59
CA LEU A 188 24.75 37.36 -3.60
C LEU A 188 24.80 38.79 -4.16
N THR A 189 26.01 39.30 -4.41
CA THR A 189 26.21 40.59 -5.08
C THR A 189 25.74 40.54 -6.54
N PRO A 190 25.42 41.69 -7.17
CA PRO A 190 25.03 41.72 -8.58
C PRO A 190 26.09 41.14 -9.53
N GLN A 191 27.37 41.29 -9.19
CA GLN A 191 28.50 40.74 -9.95
C GLN A 191 28.54 39.21 -9.86
N GLN A 192 28.33 38.63 -8.67
CA GLN A 192 28.24 37.18 -8.48
C GLN A 192 27.02 36.57 -9.19
N ARG A 193 25.88 37.26 -9.21
CA ARG A 193 24.69 36.82 -9.96
C ARG A 193 24.89 36.88 -11.47
N SER A 194 25.67 37.84 -11.97
CA SER A 194 26.00 37.97 -13.38
C SER A 194 26.98 36.86 -13.83
N ALA A 195 27.95 36.51 -12.99
CA ALA A 195 28.87 35.39 -13.23
C ALA A 195 28.16 34.01 -13.31
N MET A 196 26.98 33.87 -12.71
CA MET A 196 26.13 32.67 -12.86
C MET A 196 25.23 32.71 -14.11
N ALA A 197 24.94 33.89 -14.65
CA ALA A 197 24.13 34.07 -15.85
C ALA A 197 24.97 33.98 -17.13
N GLU A 198 26.29 34.06 -17.02
CA GLU A 198 27.20 33.69 -18.09
C GLU A 198 27.07 32.19 -18.36
N PRO A 199 26.80 31.77 -19.60
CA PRO A 199 26.86 30.36 -19.96
C PRO A 199 28.24 29.85 -19.55
N GLY A 200 28.28 28.81 -18.70
CA GLY A 200 29.54 28.15 -18.37
C GLY A 200 30.31 27.86 -19.65
N PRO A 201 31.65 27.93 -19.65
CA PRO A 201 32.44 27.71 -20.85
C PRO A 201 31.95 26.40 -21.48
N LEU A 202 31.53 26.51 -22.74
CA LEU A 202 31.24 25.35 -23.58
C LEU A 202 32.38 24.35 -23.33
N PRO A 203 32.09 23.07 -23.02
CA PRO A 203 33.14 22.08 -22.85
C PRO A 203 34.07 22.23 -24.05
N GLU A 204 35.35 22.53 -23.78
CA GLU A 204 36.36 22.68 -24.82
C GLU A 204 36.23 21.48 -25.74
N GLY A 205 35.86 21.77 -26.99
CA GLY A 205 35.62 20.74 -27.98
C GLY A 205 36.81 19.81 -28.01
N ALA A 206 36.55 18.54 -27.72
CA ALA A 206 37.48 17.48 -28.06
C ALA A 206 37.89 17.68 -29.53
N PRO A 207 39.19 17.62 -29.87
CA PRO A 207 39.63 17.88 -31.23
C PRO A 207 39.09 16.80 -32.17
N GLY A 208 38.18 17.21 -33.06
CA GLY A 208 37.97 16.59 -34.36
C GLY A 208 36.88 15.54 -34.44
N GLU A 209 35.66 15.95 -34.78
CA GLU A 209 34.78 15.18 -35.67
C GLU A 209 34.18 16.13 -36.72
N PRO A 210 34.24 15.78 -38.02
CA PRO A 210 33.74 16.63 -39.09
C PRO A 210 32.21 16.74 -39.02
N ALA A 211 31.72 17.94 -39.33
CA ALA A 211 30.30 18.28 -39.33
C ALA A 211 29.47 17.32 -40.22
N PRO A 212 28.35 16.76 -39.74
CA PRO A 212 27.37 16.20 -40.65
C PRO A 212 26.61 17.34 -41.33
N GLU A 213 26.85 17.49 -42.64
CA GLU A 213 25.91 18.14 -43.55
C GLU A 213 24.53 17.51 -43.39
N GLY A 214 23.51 18.36 -43.26
CA GLY A 214 22.12 17.91 -43.35
C GLY A 214 21.24 18.62 -42.35
N THR A 215 20.86 19.86 -42.66
CA THR A 215 19.70 20.51 -42.05
C THR A 215 18.44 19.84 -42.56
N PRO A 216 17.57 19.25 -41.71
CA PRO A 216 16.18 19.01 -42.08
C PRO A 216 15.35 20.26 -41.73
N PRO A 217 14.36 20.64 -42.57
CA PRO A 217 13.58 21.86 -42.36
C PRO A 217 12.71 21.79 -41.09
N ALA A 218 12.54 22.93 -40.45
CA ALA A 218 11.75 23.10 -39.24
C ALA A 218 10.28 22.69 -39.44
N PRO A 219 9.66 21.95 -38.51
CA PRO A 219 8.22 21.76 -38.51
C PRO A 219 7.51 23.05 -38.06
N GLY A 220 6.72 23.63 -38.96
CA GLY A 220 5.91 24.82 -38.69
C GLY A 220 4.74 24.51 -37.76
N PHE A 221 4.57 25.35 -36.75
CA PHE A 221 3.34 25.40 -35.94
C PHE A 221 2.60 26.72 -36.21
N PRO A 222 1.28 26.69 -36.47
CA PRO A 222 0.48 27.89 -36.64
C PRO A 222 0.21 28.57 -35.29
N LEU A 223 0.22 29.90 -35.27
CA LEU A 223 -0.20 30.73 -34.13
C LEU A 223 -1.73 30.78 -34.03
N PRO A 224 -2.31 30.87 -32.82
CA PRO A 224 -3.75 31.03 -32.65
C PRO A 224 -4.18 32.48 -32.90
N GLY A 225 -5.29 32.63 -33.63
CA GLY A 225 -6.13 33.83 -33.68
C GLY A 225 -7.57 33.42 -33.44
#